data_AF-A0A356IU81-F1
#
_entry.id   AF-A0A356IU81-F1
#
_cell.length_a   1.000
_cell.length_b   1.000
_cell.length_c   1.000
_cell.angle_alpha   90.00
_cell.angle_beta   90.00
_cell.angle_gamma   90.00
#
_symmetry.space_group_name_H-M   'P 1'
#
loop_
_entity.id
_entity.type
_entity.pdbx_description
1 polymer ?
#
loop_
_entity_poly.entity_id
_entity_poly.type
_entity_poly.pdbx_seq_one_letter_code
_entity_poly.pdbx_strand_id
1 'polypeptide(L)'
;KYWICKRAPGHAYEAMECIGGSAVMEDSIMPRLYREAPVNAIWEGSGNVQCLDMLRAMSRTPGSLEALFAEIDEARGLNKTFDGFVHATKQQFADLTDVEFRARALVEQLALSLQASVLLR
;
A
#
# COMPACT_ATOMS: atom_id res chain seq x y z
N LYS A 1 6.09 1.50 3.61
CA LYS A 1 5.87 2.94 3.89
C LYS A 1 4.60 3.48 3.24
N TYR A 2 4.53 3.64 1.90
CA TYR A 2 3.38 4.25 1.19
C TYR A 2 2.01 3.71 1.65
N TRP A 3 1.73 2.42 1.43
CA TRP A 3 0.39 1.84 1.62
C TRP A 3 -0.13 1.95 3.06
N ILE A 4 0.69 1.58 4.04
CA ILE A 4 0.31 1.56 5.46
C ILE A 4 0.08 2.99 5.97
N CYS A 5 1.08 3.86 5.79
CA CYS A 5 1.03 5.21 6.36
C CYS A 5 -0.04 6.08 5.69
N LYS A 6 -0.32 5.88 4.39
CA LYS A 6 -1.34 6.64 3.66
C LYS A 6 -2.75 6.39 4.19
N ARG A 7 -3.02 5.18 4.72
CA ARG A 7 -4.32 4.76 5.24
C ARG A 7 -4.51 5.06 6.73
N ALA A 8 -3.43 5.24 7.47
CA ALA A 8 -3.46 5.39 8.93
C ALA A 8 -4.39 6.54 9.41
N PRO A 9 -4.44 7.73 8.78
CA PRO A 9 -5.36 8.78 9.21
C PRO A 9 -6.83 8.39 9.07
N GLY A 10 -7.20 7.75 7.94
CA GLY A 10 -8.56 7.30 7.71
C GLY A 10 -8.97 6.17 8.66
N HIS A 11 -8.05 5.25 8.97
CA HIS A 11 -8.28 4.19 9.96
C HIS A 11 -8.44 4.76 11.37
N ALA A 12 -7.61 5.73 11.77
CA ALA A 12 -7.73 6.38 13.08
C ALA A 12 -9.03 7.17 13.21
N TYR A 13 -9.44 7.88 12.14
CA TYR A 13 -10.72 8.58 12.07
C TYR A 13 -11.90 7.62 12.28
N GLU A 14 -11.96 6.53 11.53
CA GLU A 14 -13.08 5.58 11.62
C GLU A 14 -13.15 4.95 13.02
N ALA A 15 -12.00 4.65 13.62
CA ALA A 15 -11.92 4.17 14.99
C ALA A 15 -12.41 5.20 16.02
N MET A 16 -12.17 6.51 15.81
CA MET A 16 -12.75 7.57 16.63
C MET A 16 -14.27 7.58 16.52
N GLU A 17 -14.78 7.48 15.28
CA GLU A 17 -16.22 7.49 15.02
C GLU A 17 -16.94 6.32 15.70
N CYS A 18 -16.35 5.12 15.69
CA CYS A 18 -16.89 3.93 16.36
C CYS A 18 -17.06 4.11 17.88
N ILE A 19 -16.17 4.87 18.53
CA ILE A 19 -16.22 5.13 19.97
C ILE A 19 -17.23 6.24 20.30
N GLY A 20 -17.45 7.16 19.36
CA GLY A 20 -18.34 8.30 19.52
C GLY A 20 -17.66 9.50 20.20
N GLY A 21 -18.46 10.40 20.77
CA GLY A 21 -18.01 11.72 21.23
C GLY A 21 -16.83 11.69 22.21
N SER A 22 -16.67 10.64 23.02
CA SER A 22 -15.53 10.52 23.93
C SER A 22 -14.18 10.41 23.21
N ALA A 23 -14.12 9.88 21.98
CA ALA A 23 -12.87 9.74 21.24
C ALA A 23 -12.41 11.03 20.54
N VAL A 24 -13.24 12.07 20.47
CA VAL A 24 -12.77 13.40 20.02
C VAL A 24 -12.25 14.26 21.16
N MET A 25 -12.46 13.84 22.41
CA MET A 25 -11.99 14.56 23.59
C MET A 25 -10.48 14.31 23.77
N GLU A 26 -9.72 15.38 23.99
CA GLU A 26 -8.25 15.35 24.14
C GLU A 26 -7.79 14.66 25.44
N ASP A 27 -8.70 14.30 26.35
CA ASP A 27 -8.45 13.43 27.50
C ASP A 27 -8.52 11.93 27.14
N SER A 28 -8.94 11.59 25.93
CA SER A 28 -8.80 10.26 25.33
C SER A 28 -7.51 10.14 24.50
N ILE A 29 -7.10 8.91 24.19
CA ILE A 29 -5.89 8.65 23.41
C ILE A 29 -6.05 8.98 21.91
N MET A 30 -7.28 9.02 21.42
CA MET A 30 -7.57 8.95 20.00
C MET A 30 -7.22 10.22 19.21
N PRO A 31 -7.44 11.45 19.71
CA PRO A 31 -7.02 12.66 19.00
C PRO A 31 -5.52 12.70 18.77
N ARG A 32 -4.72 12.21 19.73
CA ARG A 32 -3.27 12.08 19.56
C ARG A 32 -2.93 11.12 18.42
N LEU A 33 -3.52 9.92 18.41
CA LEU A 33 -3.28 8.93 17.35
C LEU A 33 -3.67 9.46 15.96
N TYR A 34 -4.79 10.16 15.85
CA TYR A 34 -5.22 10.77 14.59
C TYR A 34 -4.29 11.89 14.15
N ARG A 35 -3.91 12.82 15.05
CA ARG A 35 -3.01 13.93 14.74
C ARG A 35 -1.59 13.46 14.39
N GLU A 36 -1.12 12.36 14.97
CA GLU A 36 0.19 11.78 14.68
C GLU A 36 0.21 10.99 13.38
N ALA A 37 -0.88 10.31 12.99
CA ALA A 37 -0.90 9.42 11.83
C ALA A 37 -0.36 10.04 10.51
N PRO A 38 -0.64 11.30 10.15
CA PRO A 38 -0.12 11.91 8.92
C PRO A 38 1.40 12.06 8.88
N VAL A 39 2.08 12.22 10.02
CA VAL A 39 3.54 12.46 10.03
C VAL A 39 4.29 11.30 9.37
N ASN A 40 3.82 10.08 9.58
CA ASN A 40 4.40 8.88 9.01
C ASN A 40 4.23 8.79 7.49
N ALA A 41 3.23 9.47 6.91
CA ALA A 41 3.04 9.50 5.45
C ALA A 41 3.80 10.64 4.76
N ILE A 42 4.24 11.64 5.53
CA ILE A 42 4.89 12.87 5.03
C ILE A 42 6.41 12.80 5.22
N TRP A 43 6.86 12.36 6.39
CA TRP A 43 8.28 12.30 6.76
C TRP A 43 8.99 11.20 5.97
N GLU A 44 10.23 11.50 5.53
CA GLU A 44 11.11 10.61 4.78
C GLU A 44 10.50 10.13 3.45
N GLY A 45 9.93 11.09 2.72
CA GLY A 45 9.35 10.86 1.40
C GLY A 45 7.84 10.70 1.47
N SER A 46 7.14 11.68 0.92
CA SER A 46 5.69 11.66 0.78
C SER A 46 5.24 10.57 -0.20
N GLY A 47 3.94 10.30 -0.25
CA GLY A 47 3.43 9.20 -1.07
C GLY A 47 3.82 9.24 -2.55
N ASN A 48 3.93 10.42 -3.17
CA ASN A 48 4.45 10.51 -4.55
C ASN A 48 5.91 10.11 -4.65
N VAL A 49 6.74 10.60 -3.73
CA VAL A 49 8.17 10.30 -3.69
C VAL A 49 8.38 8.80 -3.51
N GLN A 50 7.64 8.17 -2.59
CA GLN A 50 7.71 6.73 -2.33
C GLN A 50 7.31 5.91 -3.56
N CYS A 51 6.25 6.30 -4.28
CA CYS A 51 5.83 5.57 -5.47
C CYS A 51 6.81 5.72 -6.64
N LEU A 52 7.35 6.92 -6.86
CA LEU A 52 8.37 7.16 -7.88
C LEU A 52 9.69 6.46 -7.54
N ASP A 53 10.05 6.36 -6.26
CA ASP A 53 11.24 5.64 -5.83
C ASP A 53 11.09 4.13 -6.03
N MET A 54 9.88 3.58 -5.89
CA MET A 54 9.59 2.20 -6.26
C MET A 54 9.84 1.94 -7.75
N LEU A 55 9.29 2.79 -8.63
CA LEU A 55 9.53 2.70 -10.08
C LEU A 55 11.03 2.82 -10.41
N ARG A 56 11.74 3.71 -9.72
CA ARG A 56 13.19 3.87 -9.85
C ARG A 56 13.94 2.62 -9.41
N ALA A 57 13.55 1.98 -8.31
CA ALA A 57 14.17 0.75 -7.83
C ALA A 57 14.00 -0.41 -8.83
N MET A 58 12.81 -0.55 -9.41
CA MET A 58 12.51 -1.52 -10.47
C MET A 58 13.39 -1.30 -11.71
N SER A 59 13.56 -0.04 -12.13
CA SER A 59 14.37 0.30 -13.30
C SER A 59 15.86 0.08 -13.05
N ARG A 60 16.36 0.35 -11.84
CA ARG A 60 17.78 0.23 -11.49
C ARG A 60 18.21 -1.20 -11.17
N THR A 61 17.28 -2.07 -10.77
CA THR A 61 17.59 -3.43 -10.31
C THR A 61 16.82 -4.45 -11.15
N PRO A 62 17.36 -4.85 -12.32
CA PRO A 62 16.73 -5.89 -13.14
C PRO A 62 16.48 -7.16 -12.33
N GLY A 63 15.30 -7.77 -12.46
CA GLY A 63 14.91 -8.96 -11.69
C GLY A 63 14.17 -8.66 -10.39
N SER A 64 14.13 -7.41 -9.89
CA SER A 64 13.49 -7.11 -8.60
C SER A 64 11.97 -7.26 -8.65
N LEU A 65 11.34 -6.94 -9.79
CA LEU A 65 9.90 -7.09 -9.98
C LEU A 65 9.52 -8.57 -10.08
N GLU A 66 10.32 -9.34 -10.80
CA GLU A 66 10.18 -10.77 -10.97
C GLU A 66 10.32 -11.49 -9.62
N ALA A 67 11.31 -11.10 -8.81
CA ALA A 67 11.50 -11.63 -7.46
C ALA A 67 10.31 -11.30 -6.54
N LEU A 68 9.79 -10.07 -6.59
CA LEU A 68 8.58 -9.70 -5.84
C LEU A 68 7.38 -10.53 -6.28
N PHE A 69 7.19 -10.75 -7.59
CA PHE A 69 6.09 -11.58 -8.07
C PHE A 69 6.26 -13.05 -7.72
N ALA A 70 7.49 -13.57 -7.64
CA ALA A 70 7.75 -14.93 -7.18
C ALA A 70 7.28 -15.11 -5.72
N GLU A 71 7.59 -14.14 -4.84
CA GLU A 71 7.10 -14.13 -3.45
C GLU A 71 5.56 -14.04 -3.39
N ILE A 72 4.95 -13.16 -4.20
CA ILE A 72 3.49 -13.05 -4.26
C ILE A 72 2.86 -14.37 -4.72
N ASP A 73 3.46 -15.01 -5.74
CA ASP A 73 2.98 -16.25 -6.33
C ASP A 73 3.07 -17.48 -5.40
N GLU A 74 3.71 -17.40 -4.24
CA GLU A 74 3.67 -18.48 -3.24
C GLU A 74 2.24 -18.82 -2.79
N ALA A 75 1.33 -17.85 -2.83
CA ALA A 75 -0.09 -18.03 -2.50
C ALA A 75 -0.96 -18.43 -3.71
N ARG A 76 -0.36 -18.68 -4.88
CA ARG A 76 -1.11 -18.98 -6.12
C ARG A 76 -1.98 -20.22 -5.95
N GLY A 77 -3.22 -20.14 -6.43
CA GLY A 77 -4.17 -21.25 -6.41
C GLY A 77 -4.91 -21.43 -5.09
N LEU A 78 -4.54 -20.69 -4.03
CA LEU A 78 -5.25 -20.70 -2.75
C LEU A 78 -6.58 -19.93 -2.82
N ASN A 79 -6.69 -18.94 -3.72
CA ASN A 79 -7.90 -18.15 -3.89
C ASN A 79 -8.03 -17.60 -5.33
N LYS A 80 -9.16 -17.87 -6.00
CA LYS A 80 -9.39 -17.44 -7.39
C LYS A 80 -9.43 -15.92 -7.57
N THR A 81 -9.96 -15.18 -6.60
CA THR A 81 -10.01 -13.71 -6.64
C THR A 81 -8.61 -13.12 -6.52
N PHE A 82 -7.78 -13.69 -5.64
CA PHE A 82 -6.37 -13.34 -5.53
C PHE A 82 -5.62 -13.59 -6.83
N ASP A 83 -5.76 -14.79 -7.41
CA ASP A 83 -5.09 -15.14 -8.67
C ASP A 83 -5.47 -14.18 -9.80
N GLY A 84 -6.76 -13.84 -9.91
CA GLY A 84 -7.26 -12.86 -10.88
C GLY A 84 -6.69 -11.45 -10.65
N PHE A 85 -6.61 -11.01 -9.40
CA PHE A 85 -6.05 -9.70 -9.04
C PHE A 85 -4.55 -9.61 -9.32
N VAL A 86 -3.77 -10.65 -8.99
CA VAL A 86 -2.33 -10.71 -9.29
C VAL A 86 -2.09 -10.76 -10.79
N HIS A 87 -2.90 -11.51 -11.55
CA HIS A 87 -2.82 -11.52 -13.00
C HIS A 87 -3.06 -10.13 -13.60
N ALA A 88 -4.13 -9.45 -13.18
CA ALA A 88 -4.42 -8.09 -13.62
C ALA A 88 -3.32 -7.10 -13.25
N THR A 89 -2.73 -7.25 -12.05
CA THR A 89 -1.61 -6.42 -11.58
C THR A 89 -0.37 -6.63 -12.45
N LYS A 90 -0.03 -7.87 -12.80
CA LYS A 90 1.10 -8.18 -13.72
C LYS A 90 0.91 -7.54 -15.10
N GLN A 91 -0.32 -7.56 -15.64
CA GLN A 91 -0.64 -6.94 -16.93
C GLN A 91 -0.37 -5.42 -16.94
N GLN A 92 -0.50 -4.74 -15.81
CA GLN A 92 -0.23 -3.30 -15.73
C GLN A 92 1.24 -2.92 -15.97
N PHE A 93 2.16 -3.88 -15.84
CA PHE A 93 3.60 -3.71 -16.10
C PHE A 93 4.02 -4.15 -17.51
N ALA A 94 3.09 -4.63 -18.34
CA ALA A 94 3.37 -4.96 -19.74
C ALA A 94 3.59 -3.70 -20.60
N ASP A 95 2.97 -2.59 -20.23
CA ASP A 95 3.19 -1.27 -20.82
C ASP A 95 3.63 -0.27 -19.75
N LEU A 96 4.85 0.23 -19.88
CA LEU A 96 5.45 1.22 -18.99
C LEU A 96 5.36 2.64 -19.54
N THR A 97 4.64 2.85 -20.65
CA THR A 97 4.32 4.19 -21.13
C THR A 97 3.58 4.95 -20.04
N ASP A 98 4.01 6.18 -19.78
CA ASP A 98 3.44 7.08 -18.78
C ASP A 98 3.30 6.46 -17.37
N VAL A 99 4.18 5.51 -17.03
CA VAL A 99 4.14 4.75 -15.76
C VAL A 99 4.20 5.66 -14.52
N GLU A 100 4.86 6.82 -14.63
CA GLU A 100 4.95 7.80 -13.54
C GLU A 100 3.58 8.38 -13.15
N PHE A 101 2.68 8.59 -14.12
CA PHE A 101 1.31 9.07 -13.86
C PHE A 101 0.45 8.01 -13.17
N ARG A 102 0.76 6.73 -13.39
CA ARG A 102 0.06 5.59 -12.76
C ARG A 102 0.76 5.07 -11.51
N ALA A 103 1.90 5.65 -11.11
CA ALA A 103 2.78 5.11 -10.07
C ALA A 103 2.05 4.75 -8.76
N ARG A 104 1.15 5.62 -8.29
CA ARG A 104 0.38 5.34 -7.07
C ARG A 104 -0.52 4.12 -7.19
N ALA A 105 -1.25 3.98 -8.29
CA ALA A 105 -2.15 2.86 -8.50
C ALA A 105 -1.36 1.54 -8.61
N LEU A 106 -0.23 1.55 -9.31
CA LEU A 106 0.63 0.38 -9.47
C LEU A 106 1.23 -0.07 -8.13
N VAL A 107 1.79 0.87 -7.37
CA VAL A 107 2.41 0.58 -6.07
C VAL A 107 1.37 0.13 -5.04
N GLU A 108 0.15 0.66 -5.12
CA GLU A 108 -0.99 0.20 -4.32
C GLU A 108 -1.39 -1.24 -4.67
N GLN A 109 -1.54 -1.57 -5.95
CA GLN A 109 -1.87 -2.93 -6.39
C GLN A 109 -0.79 -3.94 -6.00
N LEU A 110 0.49 -3.57 -6.08
CA LEU A 110 1.58 -4.41 -5.59
C LEU A 110 1.52 -4.62 -4.07
N ALA A 111 1.27 -3.55 -3.31
CA ALA A 111 1.13 -3.65 -1.86
C ALA A 111 -0.04 -4.54 -1.45
N LEU A 112 -1.19 -4.42 -2.14
CA LEU A 112 -2.36 -5.28 -1.93
C LEU A 112 -2.09 -6.73 -2.33
N SER A 113 -1.40 -6.97 -3.44
CA SER A 113 -1.02 -8.32 -3.89
C SER A 113 -0.13 -9.01 -2.86
N LEU A 114 0.90 -8.32 -2.37
CA LEU A 114 1.78 -8.85 -1.33
C LEU A 114 1.03 -9.07 -0.01
N GLN A 115 0.21 -8.11 0.41
CA GLN A 115 -0.61 -8.23 1.62
C GLN A 115 -1.54 -9.44 1.56
N ALA A 116 -2.23 -9.65 0.43
CA ALA A 116 -3.13 -10.77 0.23
C ALA A 116 -2.37 -12.11 0.20
N SER A 117 -1.21 -12.17 -0.45
CA SER A 117 -0.37 -13.37 -0.45
C SER A 117 0.00 -13.81 0.96
N VAL A 118 0.42 -12.87 1.82
CA VAL A 118 0.78 -13.14 3.23
C VAL A 118 -0.43 -13.47 4.11
N LEU A 119 -1.65 -13.09 3.73
CA LEU A 119 -2.85 -13.45 4.51
C LEU A 119 -3.38 -14.85 4.16
N LEU A 120 -3.08 -15.35 2.96
CA LEU A 120 -3.53 -16.65 2.49
C LEU A 120 -2.64 -17.81 2.95
N ARG A 121 -1.42 -17.53 3.43
CA ARG A 121 -0.42 -18.49 3.91
C ARG A 121 0.05 -18.12 5.32
#